data_AF-A0A3N5VPB0-F1
#
_entry.id   AF-A0A3N5VPB0-F1
#
_cell.length_a   1.000
_cell.length_b   1.000
_cell.length_c   1.000
_cell.angle_alpha   90.00
_cell.angle_beta   90.00
_cell.angle_gamma   90.00
#
_symmetry.space_group_name_H-M   'P 1'
#
loop_
_entity.id
_entity.type
_entity.pdbx_description
1 polymer ?
#
loop_
_entity_poly.entity_id
_entity_poly.type
_entity_poly.pdbx_seq_one_letter_code
_entity_poly.pdbx_strand_id
1 'polypeptide(L)'
;MKVLIVFYSMYGHIYKMAEAVAEGVRAVPGAEAVLRRVPETLPPEVLQKMGAGETQKAFARIPVAAVDELPGADAIIFGTPTRFGNMCGQMR
;
A
#
# COMPACT_ATOMS: atom_id res chain seq x y z
N MET A 1 -18.70 6.79 3.20
CA MET A 1 -18.16 5.85 2.19
C MET A 1 -16.70 5.58 2.52
N LYS A 2 -16.37 4.39 3.00
CA LYS A 2 -15.02 3.99 3.38
C LYS A 2 -14.30 3.37 2.19
N VAL A 3 -13.25 4.03 1.71
CA VAL A 3 -12.40 3.55 0.62
C VAL A 3 -11.08 3.06 1.18
N LEU A 4 -10.84 1.75 1.05
CA LEU A 4 -9.62 1.11 1.50
C LEU A 4 -8.58 1.10 0.38
N ILE A 5 -7.43 1.72 0.63
CA ILE A 5 -6.31 1.79 -0.30
C ILE A 5 -5.23 0.85 0.21
N VAL A 6 -5.16 -0.34 -0.39
CA VAL A 6 -4.19 -1.39 -0.02
C VAL A 6 -3.04 -1.32 -1.00
N PHE A 7 -1.81 -1.14 -0.51
CA PHE A 7 -0.66 -1.02 -1.40
C PHE A 7 0.57 -1.76 -0.93
N TYR A 8 1.38 -2.19 -1.89
CA TYR A 8 2.77 -2.58 -1.68
C TYR A 8 3.69 -1.58 -2.38
N SER A 9 4.77 -1.17 -1.72
CA SER A 9 5.80 -0.33 -2.34
C SER A 9 7.17 -0.75 -1.88
N MET A 10 8.07 -1.10 -2.80
CA MET A 10 9.45 -1.39 -2.47
C MET A 10 10.28 -0.11 -2.34
N TYR A 11 10.16 0.77 -3.34
CA TYR A 11 10.95 2.01 -3.50
C TYR A 11 10.10 3.29 -3.45
N GLY A 12 8.87 3.22 -2.91
CA GLY A 12 8.08 4.40 -2.57
C GLY A 12 7.23 4.99 -3.69
N HIS A 13 7.42 4.61 -4.96
CA HIS A 13 6.60 5.10 -6.07
C HIS A 13 5.09 4.82 -5.85
N ILE A 14 4.76 3.58 -5.53
CA ILE A 14 3.37 3.20 -5.26
C ILE A 14 2.83 3.85 -3.98
N TYR A 15 3.68 4.10 -2.99
CA TYR A 15 3.27 4.84 -1.80
C TYR A 15 2.84 6.28 -2.15
N LYS A 16 3.65 7.01 -2.95
CA LYS A 16 3.27 8.34 -3.44
C LYS A 16 1.96 8.32 -4.23
N MET A 17 1.75 7.29 -5.06
CA MET A 17 0.49 7.10 -5.77
C MET A 17 -0.68 6.85 -4.81
N ALA A 18 -0.49 6.03 -3.77
CA ALA A 18 -1.51 5.76 -2.77
C ALA A 18 -1.89 7.03 -1.97
N GLU A 19 -0.92 7.91 -1.68
CA GLU A 19 -1.19 9.22 -1.08
C GLU A 19 -2.03 10.11 -1.99
N ALA A 20 -1.67 10.24 -3.27
CA ALA A 20 -2.44 11.01 -4.24
C ALA A 20 -3.87 10.45 -4.44
N VAL A 21 -4.02 9.12 -4.48
CA VAL A 21 -5.34 8.47 -4.52
C VAL A 21 -6.14 8.81 -3.26
N ALA A 22 -5.51 8.77 -2.09
CA ALA A 22 -6.16 9.11 -0.83
C ALA A 22 -6.59 10.58 -0.75
N GLU A 23 -5.79 11.50 -1.28
CA GLU A 23 -6.18 12.90 -1.46
C GLU A 23 -7.41 13.03 -2.35
N GLY A 24 -7.44 12.32 -3.49
CA GLY A 24 -8.60 12.28 -4.38
C GLY A 24 -9.87 11.74 -3.71
N VAL A 25 -9.74 10.66 -2.92
CA VAL A 25 -10.85 10.12 -2.13
C VAL A 25 -11.35 11.16 -1.12
N ARG A 26 -10.45 11.81 -0.36
CA ARG A 26 -10.81 12.80 0.66
C ARG A 26 -11.46 14.06 0.07
N ALA A 27 -11.26 14.35 -1.22
CA ALA A 27 -11.91 15.46 -1.90
C ALA A 27 -13.42 15.21 -2.14
N VAL A 28 -13.90 13.97 -2.03
CA VAL A 28 -15.32 13.63 -2.17
C VAL A 28 -16.03 13.76 -0.81
N PRO A 29 -17.08 14.60 -0.68
CA PRO A 29 -17.82 14.74 0.58
C PRO A 29 -18.36 13.41 1.10
N GLY A 30 -18.12 13.12 2.38
CA GLY A 30 -18.58 11.89 3.04
C GLY A 30 -17.75 10.63 2.71
N ALA A 31 -16.64 10.78 1.97
CA ALA A 31 -15.68 9.70 1.72
C ALA A 31 -14.53 9.72 2.75
N GLU A 32 -14.11 8.54 3.16
CA GLU A 32 -12.98 8.32 4.08
C GLU A 32 -11.92 7.47 3.39
N ALA A 33 -10.68 7.97 3.34
CA ALA A 33 -9.55 7.25 2.77
C ALA A 33 -8.75 6.53 3.86
N VAL A 34 -8.72 5.19 3.81
CA VAL A 34 -7.97 4.34 4.73
C VAL A 34 -6.79 3.71 3.99
N LEU A 35 -5.55 4.11 4.30
CA LEU A 35 -4.35 3.49 3.72
C LEU A 35 -3.90 2.31 4.55
N ARG A 36 -3.58 1.20 3.87
CA ARG A 36 -2.94 0.03 4.47
C ARG A 36 -1.80 -0.46 3.58
N ARG A 37 -0.70 -0.86 4.22
CA ARG A 37 0.41 -1.51 3.52
C ARG A 37 0.24 -3.03 3.55
N VAL A 38 0.65 -3.69 2.49
CA VAL A 38 0.74 -5.16 2.45
C VAL A 38 1.97 -5.61 3.24
N PRO A 39 1.93 -6.75 3.96
CA PRO A 39 3.11 -7.29 4.63
C PRO A 39 4.28 -7.49 3.66
N GLU A 40 5.49 -7.23 4.14
CA GLU A 40 6.70 -7.58 3.39
C GLU A 40 6.98 -9.08 3.55
N THR A 41 7.46 -9.71 2.48
CA THR A 41 7.79 -11.15 2.44
C THR A 41 9.30 -11.39 2.39
N LEU A 42 10.07 -10.38 1.98
CA LEU A 42 11.52 -10.46 1.95
C LEU A 42 12.12 -10.29 3.35
N PRO A 43 13.18 -11.06 3.69
CA PRO A 43 13.93 -10.84 4.91
C PRO A 43 14.55 -9.43 4.98
N PRO A 44 14.67 -8.82 6.17
CA PRO A 44 15.22 -7.48 6.33
C PRO A 44 16.62 -7.30 5.72
N GLU A 45 17.49 -8.30 5.81
CA GLU A 45 18.83 -8.26 5.23
C GLU A 45 18.82 -8.20 3.70
N VAL A 46 17.82 -8.82 3.05
CA VAL A 46 17.63 -8.73 1.60
C VAL A 46 17.17 -7.33 1.23
N LEU A 47 16.21 -6.75 1.97
CA LEU A 47 15.73 -5.38 1.74
C LEU A 47 16.85 -4.35 1.86
N GLN A 48 17.74 -4.52 2.86
CA GLN A 48 18.90 -3.66 3.03
C GLN A 48 19.86 -3.76 1.84
N LYS A 49 20.20 -4.98 1.42
CA LYS A 49 21.05 -5.21 0.23
C LYS A 49 20.44 -4.64 -1.05
N MET A 50 19.12 -4.61 -1.15
CA MET A 50 18.39 -4.03 -2.29
C MET A 50 18.23 -2.51 -2.22
N GLY A 51 18.77 -1.85 -1.18
CA GLY A 51 18.68 -0.40 -1.00
C GLY A 51 17.27 0.10 -0.66
N ALA A 52 16.36 -0.77 -0.24
CA ALA A 52 14.96 -0.40 0.04
C ALA A 52 14.73 0.05 1.49
N GLY A 53 15.70 -0.18 2.40
CA GLY A 53 15.53 0.00 3.84
C GLY A 53 15.08 1.40 4.27
N GLU A 54 15.67 2.46 3.73
CA GLU A 54 15.27 3.84 4.04
C GLU A 54 13.89 4.18 3.50
N THR A 55 13.58 3.70 2.29
CA THR A 55 12.26 3.93 1.69
C THR A 55 11.14 3.28 2.50
N GLN A 56 11.35 2.06 3.01
CA GLN A 56 10.36 1.39 3.87
C GLN A 56 10.02 2.20 5.12
N LYS A 57 10.99 2.93 5.70
CA LYS A 57 10.76 3.79 6.87
C LYS A 57 9.78 4.93 6.57
N ALA A 58 9.76 5.45 5.35
CA ALA A 58 8.93 6.59 4.96
C ALA A 58 7.42 6.34 5.16
N PHE A 59 6.99 5.08 5.08
CA PHE A 59 5.60 4.66 5.26
C PHE A 59 5.42 3.58 6.35
N ALA A 60 6.42 3.38 7.21
CA ALA A 60 6.36 2.38 8.30
C ALA A 60 5.23 2.66 9.31
N ARG A 61 4.81 3.94 9.45
CA ARG A 61 3.68 4.36 10.29
C ARG A 61 2.32 3.90 9.77
N ILE A 62 2.23 3.53 8.48
CA ILE A 62 0.98 3.04 7.89
C ILE A 62 0.75 1.61 8.37
N PRO A 63 -0.43 1.29 8.93
CA PRO A 63 -0.73 -0.05 9.42
C PRO A 63 -0.70 -1.08 8.29
N VAL A 64 -0.34 -2.31 8.66
CA VAL A 64 -0.45 -3.46 7.76
C VAL A 64 -1.93 -3.80 7.56
N ALA A 65 -2.32 -4.13 6.33
CA ALA A 65 -3.66 -4.62 6.02
C ALA A 65 -3.87 -5.99 6.63
N ALA A 66 -5.00 -6.19 7.30
CA ALA A 66 -5.51 -7.51 7.62
C ALA A 66 -6.67 -7.86 6.66
N VAL A 67 -6.82 -9.14 6.32
CA VAL A 67 -7.79 -9.61 5.31
C VAL A 67 -9.24 -9.36 5.74
N ASP A 68 -9.50 -9.37 7.04
CA ASP A 68 -10.76 -9.05 7.69
C ASP A 68 -11.16 -7.56 7.55
N GLU A 69 -10.24 -6.68 7.18
CA GLU A 69 -10.57 -5.29 6.87
C GLU A 69 -11.26 -5.11 5.51
N LEU A 70 -11.05 -6.04 4.57
CA LEU A 70 -11.53 -5.93 3.19
C LEU A 70 -13.08 -5.86 3.11
N PRO A 71 -13.85 -6.73 3.81
CA PRO A 71 -15.32 -6.69 3.72
C PRO A 71 -15.94 -5.42 4.30
N GLY A 72 -15.21 -4.70 5.17
CA GLY A 72 -15.70 -3.47 5.79
C GLY A 72 -15.51 -2.21 4.95
N ALA A 73 -15.03 -2.32 3.71
CA ALA A 73 -14.83 -1.20 2.80
C ALA A 73 -15.95 -1.16 1.74
N ASP A 74 -16.41 0.04 1.41
CA ASP A 74 -17.36 0.26 0.31
C ASP A 74 -16.68 0.18 -1.06
N ALA A 75 -15.37 0.48 -1.09
CA ALA A 75 -14.52 0.34 -2.27
C ALA A 75 -13.09 0.00 -1.84
N ILE A 76 -12.38 -0.75 -2.70
CA ILE A 76 -10.98 -1.12 -2.49
C ILE A 76 -10.16 -0.73 -3.71
N ILE A 77 -9.03 -0.06 -3.47
CA ILE A 77 -8.06 0.33 -4.51
C ILE A 77 -6.74 -0.37 -4.21
N PHE A 78 -6.26 -1.18 -5.15
CA PHE A 78 -5.01 -1.91 -5.01
C PHE A 78 -3.86 -1.19 -5.73
N GLY A 79 -2.79 -0.88 -4.99
CA GLY A 79 -1.55 -0.35 -5.53
C GLY A 79 -0.44 -1.40 -5.50
N THR A 80 0.06 -1.83 -6.67
CA THR A 80 1.17 -2.79 -6.76
C THR A 80 2.18 -2.34 -7.81
N PRO A 81 3.49 -2.47 -7.57
CA PRO A 81 4.47 -2.37 -8.63
C PRO A 81 4.33 -3.60 -9.54
N THR A 82 4.70 -3.46 -10.80
CA THR A 82 4.76 -4.60 -11.72
C THR A 82 5.93 -5.53 -11.39
N ARG A 83 5.71 -6.83 -11.55
CA ARG A 83 6.72 -7.88 -11.62
C ARG A 83 6.39 -8.74 -12.83
N PHE A 84 7.16 -8.56 -13.91
CA PHE A 84 6.98 -9.25 -15.19
C PHE A 84 5.55 -9.18 -15.73
N GLY A 85 4.94 -7.99 -15.70
CA GLY A 85 3.59 -7.76 -16.19
C GLY A 85 2.47 -8.15 -15.22
N ASN A 86 2.79 -8.71 -14.06
CA ASN A 86 1.84 -9.09 -13.02
C ASN A 86 2.00 -8.25 -11.75
N MET A 87 1.09 -8.43 -10.78
CA MET A 87 1.27 -7.93 -9.43
C MET A 87 2.50 -8.55 -8.75
N CYS A 88 3.12 -7.82 -7.81
CA CYS A 88 4.25 -8.32 -7.05
C CYS A 88 3.88 -9.54 -6.19
N GLY A 89 4.89 -10.30 -5.76
CA GLY A 89 4.68 -11.50 -4.92
C GLY A 89 4.07 -11.15 -3.56
N GLN A 90 4.41 -9.99 -3.00
CA GLN A 90 3.86 -9.54 -1.72
C GLN A 90 2.34 -9.35 -1.75
N MET A 91 1.79 -8.96 -2.89
CA MET A 91 0.35 -8.72 -3.08
C MET A 91 -0.46 -10.01 -3.34
N ARG A 92 0.21 -11.14 -3.64
CA ARG A 92 -0.42 -12.44 -3.93
C ARG A 92 -0.41 -13.34 -2.71
#